data_AF-A0ABC9EHX6-F1
#
_entry.id   AF-A0ABC9EHX6-F1
#
_cell.length_a   1.000
_cell.length_b   1.000
_cell.length_c   1.000
_cell.angle_alpha   90.00
_cell.angle_beta   90.00
_cell.angle_gamma   90.00
#
_symmetry.space_group_name_H-M   'P 1'
#
loop_
_entity.id
_entity.type
_entity.pdbx_description
1 polymer ?
#
loop_
_entity_poly.entity_id
_entity_poly.type
_entity_poly.pdbx_seq_one_letter_code
_entity_poly.pdbx_strand_id
1 'polypeptide(L)'
;MDPSRPPLGRGSFLSSSVHAATALLLLLVLLATLLRLPISISPRAAAPAGLADQRSQEPQQQAGCDPASPLDCADPRLFHLMMRHAIDAFPAVHFARFGRPVPGDPPSSSCDMAWRARSDSDDPSKATTKDYRRFAVARDPRTCAYSVLSIGEYHSGPNARKPRRAATNATIAPPPPPALSRSQFTRGSYLAYLGGGDRCKPMPHYLRSLLCALAEARYLNRTLVLDLTLCLAASYAAAGTGGMPEEGKRLAFYVDVDHLNSQVPIIEQSQFWADWDRWGVQGQLRARLVEDTRIPPVKFSKVRDTLIVRKFGDVEPGNYWYNVCEGEAKGVLRPMRRVIQWAPSLMHIVDDIVSRMQPDFDSVHIDANGEDLRRRVEEGLDAGRQVYVAGEGVNSALVEALKAKLTVHHLDEFEDLWGTDSKWFLEMRRLNGGVPVEFDGYMREVVDREVFLRGKKKAEVLR
;
A
#
# COMPACT_ATOMS: atom_id res chain seq x y z
N MET A 1 18.66 -41.08 41.59
CA MET A 1 19.28 -40.40 42.75
C MET A 1 19.88 -39.11 42.25
N ASP A 2 19.33 -38.00 42.73
CA ASP A 2 19.93 -36.66 42.68
C ASP A 2 20.80 -36.49 43.94
N PRO A 3 21.99 -35.89 43.80
CA PRO A 3 22.52 -35.10 44.89
C PRO A 3 23.17 -33.79 44.41
N SER A 4 22.76 -32.69 45.08
CA SER A 4 23.57 -31.52 45.52
C SER A 4 23.16 -30.15 44.92
N ARG A 5 22.04 -29.52 45.34
CA ARG A 5 21.89 -28.46 46.41
C ARG A 5 22.32 -27.01 46.00
N PRO A 6 21.91 -25.91 46.71
CA PRO A 6 20.58 -25.36 47.11
C PRO A 6 20.58 -23.78 47.04
N PRO A 7 19.87 -22.96 47.88
CA PRO A 7 18.47 -22.91 48.32
C PRO A 7 17.72 -21.59 47.96
N LEU A 8 16.39 -21.64 48.09
CA LEU A 8 15.45 -20.49 48.12
C LEU A 8 15.66 -19.58 49.34
N GLY A 9 15.80 -18.28 49.10
CA GLY A 9 15.72 -17.22 50.12
C GLY A 9 14.36 -16.51 50.09
N ARG A 10 13.63 -16.59 51.20
CA ARG A 10 12.46 -15.75 51.52
C ARG A 10 12.91 -14.31 51.80
N GLY A 11 12.22 -13.34 51.22
CA GLY A 11 12.34 -11.92 51.54
C GLY A 11 10.97 -11.22 51.56
N SER A 12 10.48 -10.96 52.77
CA SER A 12 9.74 -9.78 53.24
C SER A 12 8.52 -9.26 52.45
N PHE A 13 7.32 -9.62 52.91
CA PHE A 13 6.11 -8.81 52.72
C PHE A 13 6.06 -7.70 53.77
N LEU A 14 6.17 -6.43 53.34
CA LEU A 14 5.82 -5.26 54.15
C LEU A 14 4.91 -4.32 53.34
N SER A 15 3.61 -4.45 53.62
CA SER A 15 2.61 -3.39 53.79
C SER A 15 2.80 -2.05 53.04
N SER A 16 2.03 -1.87 51.95
CA SER A 16 1.68 -0.56 51.37
C SER A 16 0.27 -0.15 51.79
N SER A 17 0.07 0.14 53.08
CA SER A 17 -1.18 0.69 53.63
C SER A 17 -1.34 2.20 53.39
N VAL A 18 -0.33 2.87 52.83
CA VAL A 18 -0.33 4.32 52.59
C VAL A 18 -1.00 4.70 51.26
N HIS A 19 -0.95 3.83 50.24
CA HIS A 19 -1.55 4.10 48.93
C HIS A 19 -3.08 3.91 48.90
N ALA A 20 -3.63 3.08 49.79
CA ALA A 20 -5.07 2.88 49.89
C ALA A 20 -5.77 4.08 50.55
N ALA A 21 -5.12 4.70 51.55
CA ALA A 21 -5.65 5.86 52.26
C ALA A 21 -5.70 7.13 51.38
N THR A 22 -4.71 7.33 50.51
CA THR A 22 -4.67 8.47 49.59
C THR A 22 -5.71 8.38 48.47
N ALA A 23 -5.99 7.18 47.97
CA ALA A 23 -7.04 6.96 46.97
C ALA A 23 -8.45 7.26 47.54
N LEU A 24 -8.70 6.89 48.80
CA LEU A 24 -9.99 7.13 49.45
C LEU A 24 -10.25 8.62 49.71
N LEU A 25 -9.20 9.38 50.07
CA LEU A 25 -9.32 10.82 50.30
C LEU A 25 -9.64 11.59 49.01
N LEU A 26 -9.02 11.19 47.88
CA LEU A 26 -9.28 11.79 46.57
C LEU A 26 -10.73 11.57 46.11
N LEU A 27 -11.28 10.37 46.34
CA LEU A 27 -12.68 10.06 46.05
C LEU A 27 -13.65 10.88 46.90
N LEU A 28 -13.36 11.07 48.18
CA LEU A 28 -14.20 11.89 49.07
C LEU A 28 -14.19 13.38 48.69
N VAL A 29 -13.03 13.91 48.28
CA VAL A 29 -12.92 15.30 47.81
C VAL A 29 -13.68 15.50 46.49
N LEU A 30 -13.61 14.53 45.57
CA LEU A 30 -14.38 14.56 44.31
C LEU A 30 -15.90 14.47 44.54
N LEU A 31 -16.35 13.69 45.51
CA LEU A 31 -17.76 13.62 45.88
C LEU A 31 -18.24 14.93 46.52
N ALA A 32 -17.41 15.52 47.40
CA ALA A 32 -17.73 16.78 48.06
C ALA A 32 -17.76 17.99 47.10
N THR A 33 -16.98 17.97 46.02
CA THR A 33 -17.02 19.03 44.99
C THR A 33 -18.20 18.87 44.05
N LEU A 34 -18.61 17.64 43.70
CA LEU A 34 -19.80 17.38 42.89
C LEU A 34 -21.11 17.68 43.63
N LEU A 35 -21.17 17.49 44.95
CA LEU A 35 -22.35 17.84 45.76
C LEU A 35 -22.52 19.36 46.02
N ARG A 36 -21.55 20.21 45.67
CA ARG A 36 -21.59 21.66 45.93
C ARG A 36 -21.94 22.52 44.70
N LEU A 37 -22.35 21.92 43.59
CA LEU A 37 -22.83 22.67 42.42
C LEU A 37 -24.31 23.07 42.63
N PRO A 38 -24.65 24.37 42.63
CA PRO A 38 -26.03 24.81 42.78
C PRO A 38 -26.81 24.54 41.49
N ILE A 39 -27.87 23.73 41.60
CA ILE A 39 -28.86 23.54 40.55
C ILE A 39 -29.69 24.83 40.46
N SER A 40 -29.48 25.62 39.40
CA SER A 40 -30.32 26.78 39.10
C SER A 40 -31.64 26.28 38.51
N ILE A 41 -32.68 26.28 39.34
CA ILE A 41 -34.08 26.19 38.93
C ILE A 41 -34.66 27.59 39.11
N SER A 42 -35.23 28.15 38.04
CA SER A 42 -36.20 29.24 38.17
C SER A 42 -37.31 29.16 37.12
N PRO A 43 -38.50 29.68 37.44
CA PRO A 43 -39.76 29.09 37.00
C PRO A 43 -40.65 30.02 36.15
N ARG A 44 -41.53 29.37 35.36
CA ARG A 44 -42.96 29.67 35.13
C ARG A 44 -43.39 31.11 34.77
N ALA A 45 -44.07 31.23 33.63
CA ALA A 45 -45.25 32.09 33.50
C ALA A 45 -46.29 31.41 32.58
N ALA A 46 -47.55 31.46 32.96
CA ALA A 46 -48.68 30.80 32.32
C ALA A 46 -49.80 31.81 32.01
N ALA A 47 -50.52 31.54 30.89
CA ALA A 47 -51.91 31.89 30.55
C ALA A 47 -52.23 33.36 30.09
N PRO A 48 -53.26 33.58 29.23
CA PRO A 48 -54.47 32.75 29.10
C PRO A 48 -54.92 32.34 27.68
N ALA A 49 -55.92 31.46 27.71
CA ALA A 49 -56.60 30.79 26.63
C ALA A 49 -57.50 31.70 25.78
N GLY A 50 -57.73 31.29 24.53
CA GLY A 50 -58.73 31.89 23.64
C GLY A 50 -58.93 31.08 22.35
N LEU A 51 -60.02 30.29 22.36
CA LEU A 51 -60.79 29.74 21.24
C LEU A 51 -60.18 28.68 20.30
N ALA A 52 -60.91 27.56 20.27
CA ALA A 52 -60.81 26.44 19.36
C ALA A 52 -61.09 26.82 17.90
N ASP A 53 -60.42 26.15 16.97
CA ASP A 53 -61.16 25.43 15.92
C ASP A 53 -60.34 24.24 15.40
N GLN A 54 -61.05 23.16 15.12
CA GLN A 54 -60.54 21.84 14.80
C GLN A 54 -59.90 21.80 13.42
N ARG A 55 -58.71 21.18 13.30
CA ARG A 55 -58.38 20.44 12.08
C ARG A 55 -57.54 19.21 12.40
N SER A 56 -58.27 18.10 12.50
CA SER A 56 -57.93 16.73 12.09
C SER A 56 -56.49 16.26 12.34
N GLN A 57 -56.36 15.35 13.31
CA GLN A 57 -55.24 14.42 13.42
C GLN A 57 -55.13 13.58 12.14
N GLU A 58 -54.06 13.79 11.37
CA GLU A 58 -53.55 12.76 10.46
C GLU A 58 -52.75 11.73 11.26
N PRO A 59 -52.85 10.43 10.95
CA PRO A 59 -51.99 9.43 11.56
C PRO A 59 -50.54 9.72 11.17
N GLN A 60 -49.61 9.70 12.15
CA GLN A 60 -48.19 9.64 11.86
C GLN A 60 -47.90 8.39 11.01
N GLN A 61 -47.88 8.56 9.69
CA GLN A 61 -47.22 7.63 8.80
C GLN A 61 -45.75 7.62 9.22
N GLN A 62 -45.29 6.45 9.70
CA GLN A 62 -43.87 6.15 9.81
C GLN A 62 -43.22 6.57 8.48
N ALA A 63 -42.38 7.60 8.53
CA ALA A 63 -41.58 8.03 7.41
C ALA A 63 -40.62 6.88 7.06
N GLY A 64 -41.05 5.99 6.17
CA GLY A 64 -40.21 4.95 5.60
C GLY A 64 -39.05 5.63 4.89
N CYS A 65 -37.83 5.24 5.22
CA CYS A 65 -36.66 5.63 4.45
C CYS A 65 -36.65 4.85 3.14
N ASP A 66 -36.36 5.57 2.06
CA ASP A 66 -36.09 4.93 0.78
C ASP A 66 -34.76 4.16 0.86
N PRO A 67 -34.76 2.82 0.73
CA PRO A 67 -33.52 2.03 0.71
C PRO A 67 -32.65 2.30 -0.53
N ALA A 68 -33.21 2.91 -1.58
CA ALA A 68 -32.49 3.31 -2.79
C ALA A 68 -31.89 4.73 -2.69
N SER A 69 -32.23 5.49 -1.63
CA SER A 69 -31.66 6.82 -1.44
C SER A 69 -30.16 6.76 -1.12
N PRO A 70 -29.36 7.75 -1.59
CA PRO A 70 -27.95 7.86 -1.24
C PRO A 70 -27.68 7.75 0.26
N LEU A 71 -26.62 7.02 0.65
CA LEU A 71 -26.17 6.98 2.03
C LEU A 71 -25.52 8.32 2.42
N ASP A 72 -25.86 8.81 3.60
CA ASP A 72 -25.12 9.88 4.25
C ASP A 72 -23.94 9.27 5.02
N CYS A 73 -22.79 9.14 4.36
CA CYS A 73 -21.56 8.62 4.98
C CYS A 73 -20.99 9.54 6.07
N ALA A 74 -21.50 10.78 6.21
CA ALA A 74 -21.13 11.68 7.30
C ALA A 74 -21.96 11.43 8.57
N ASP A 75 -23.00 10.59 8.53
CA ASP A 75 -23.81 10.22 9.71
C ASP A 75 -22.92 9.56 10.79
N PRO A 76 -22.80 10.15 12.00
CA PRO A 76 -21.98 9.59 13.08
C PRO A 76 -22.36 8.16 13.46
N ARG A 77 -23.64 7.77 13.33
CA ARG A 77 -24.10 6.41 13.64
C ARG A 77 -23.56 5.41 12.64
N LEU A 78 -23.53 5.77 11.36
CA LEU A 78 -22.96 4.94 10.31
C LEU A 78 -21.44 4.86 10.47
N PHE A 79 -20.77 5.97 10.78
CA PHE A 79 -19.33 5.97 11.08
C PHE A 79 -18.96 5.01 12.22
N HIS A 80 -19.67 5.10 13.35
CA HIS A 80 -19.41 4.21 14.49
C HIS A 80 -19.72 2.75 14.19
N LEU A 81 -20.77 2.49 13.40
CA LEU A 81 -21.10 1.13 12.94
C LEU A 81 -19.96 0.56 12.08
N MET A 82 -19.44 1.33 11.12
CA MET A 82 -18.32 0.93 10.28
C MET A 82 -17.03 0.70 11.10
N MET A 83 -16.74 1.58 12.06
CA MET A 83 -15.59 1.41 12.97
C MET A 83 -15.69 0.11 13.77
N ARG A 84 -16.86 -0.15 14.36
CA ARG A 84 -17.09 -1.37 15.14
C ARG A 84 -16.95 -2.62 14.26
N HIS A 85 -17.57 -2.64 13.09
CA HIS A 85 -17.43 -3.75 12.15
C HIS A 85 -15.98 -3.98 11.72
N ALA A 86 -15.19 -2.92 11.53
CA ALA A 86 -13.76 -3.06 11.23
C ALA A 86 -12.97 -3.65 12.39
N ILE A 87 -13.22 -3.20 13.64
CA ILE A 87 -12.56 -3.74 14.83
C ILE A 87 -12.91 -5.22 15.03
N ASP A 88 -14.19 -5.57 14.86
CA ASP A 88 -14.68 -6.94 15.02
C ASP A 88 -14.15 -7.86 13.91
N ALA A 89 -14.06 -7.36 12.66
CA ALA A 89 -13.56 -8.13 11.51
C ALA A 89 -12.04 -8.34 11.54
N PHE A 90 -11.28 -7.42 12.15
CA PHE A 90 -9.82 -7.43 12.13
C PHE A 90 -9.23 -7.39 13.55
N PRO A 91 -9.41 -8.44 14.36
CA PRO A 91 -8.98 -8.46 15.77
C PRO A 91 -7.46 -8.37 15.96
N ALA A 92 -6.68 -8.73 14.93
CA ALA A 92 -5.23 -8.63 14.93
C ALA A 92 -4.70 -7.23 14.51
N VAL A 93 -5.58 -6.29 14.12
CA VAL A 93 -5.18 -4.95 13.70
C VAL A 93 -5.25 -3.99 14.87
N HIS A 94 -4.11 -3.39 15.22
CA HIS A 94 -4.05 -2.31 16.21
C HIS A 94 -4.42 -0.96 15.57
N PHE A 95 -5.71 -0.66 15.50
CA PHE A 95 -6.22 0.60 14.96
C PHE A 95 -5.74 1.81 15.77
N ALA A 96 -4.88 2.63 15.17
CA ALA A 96 -4.41 3.87 15.75
C ALA A 96 -5.37 5.04 15.48
N ARG A 97 -5.99 5.08 14.30
CA ARG A 97 -6.92 6.16 13.93
C ARG A 97 -7.83 5.76 12.78
N PHE A 98 -9.14 6.05 12.89
CA PHE A 98 -10.07 6.02 11.76
C PHE A 98 -10.18 7.40 11.09
N GLY A 99 -10.30 7.40 9.76
CA GLY A 99 -10.61 8.56 8.94
C GLY A 99 -12.12 8.76 8.84
N ARG A 100 -12.54 9.98 8.46
CA ARG A 100 -13.96 10.25 8.17
C ARG A 100 -14.40 9.44 6.96
N PRO A 101 -15.53 8.71 7.02
CA PRO A 101 -16.07 8.03 5.86
C PRO A 101 -16.53 9.03 4.80
N VAL A 102 -16.49 8.61 3.55
CA VAL A 102 -16.95 9.37 2.40
C VAL A 102 -17.77 8.48 1.49
N PRO A 103 -18.65 9.04 0.65
CA PRO A 103 -19.39 8.25 -0.33
C PRO A 103 -18.47 7.41 -1.23
N GLY A 104 -18.83 6.13 -1.43
CA GLY A 104 -18.21 5.26 -2.43
C GLY A 104 -18.65 5.62 -3.86
N ASP A 105 -18.35 4.74 -4.81
CA ASP A 105 -18.74 4.98 -6.22
C ASP A 105 -20.27 4.90 -6.40
N PRO A 106 -20.86 5.72 -7.29
CA PRO A 106 -22.29 5.66 -7.57
C PRO A 106 -22.71 4.30 -8.14
N PRO A 107 -23.91 3.79 -7.81
CA PRO A 107 -24.88 4.36 -6.87
C PRO A 107 -24.44 4.17 -5.41
N SER A 108 -24.59 5.21 -4.59
CA SER A 108 -23.93 5.43 -3.28
C SER A 108 -24.51 4.60 -2.12
N SER A 109 -24.76 3.31 -2.32
CA SER A 109 -25.07 2.35 -1.25
C SER A 109 -23.79 1.82 -0.57
N SER A 110 -22.68 2.57 -0.67
CA SER A 110 -21.41 2.23 -0.05
C SER A 110 -20.72 3.47 0.50
N CYS A 111 -19.91 3.26 1.55
CA CYS A 111 -19.06 4.29 2.15
C CYS A 111 -17.62 3.80 2.19
N ASP A 112 -16.70 4.63 1.72
CA ASP A 112 -15.27 4.37 1.83
C ASP A 112 -14.76 4.96 3.16
N MET A 113 -14.02 4.18 3.94
CA MET A 113 -13.39 4.64 5.18
C MET A 113 -11.93 4.20 5.27
N ALA A 114 -11.07 5.13 5.63
CA ALA A 114 -9.65 4.89 5.85
C ALA A 114 -9.33 4.65 7.33
N TRP A 115 -8.27 3.93 7.63
CA TRP A 115 -7.66 3.89 8.96
C TRP A 115 -6.14 3.82 8.90
N ARG A 116 -5.52 4.08 10.04
CA ARG A 116 -4.10 3.87 10.32
C ARG A 116 -3.99 2.76 11.36
N ALA A 117 -3.20 1.75 11.07
CA ALA A 117 -2.86 0.66 11.97
C ALA A 117 -1.38 0.76 12.35
N ARG A 118 -1.02 0.32 13.55
CA ARG A 118 0.39 0.12 13.90
C ARG A 118 0.84 -1.25 13.39
N SER A 119 2.08 -1.33 12.91
CA SER A 119 2.82 -2.58 12.82
C SER A 119 2.95 -3.18 14.24
N ASP A 120 3.29 -4.47 14.34
CA ASP A 120 3.45 -5.20 15.62
C ASP A 120 4.05 -4.37 16.75
N SER A 121 3.63 -4.66 17.99
CA SER A 121 3.98 -3.90 19.21
C SER A 121 5.48 -3.72 19.48
N ASP A 122 6.33 -4.49 18.80
CA ASP A 122 7.76 -4.61 19.05
C ASP A 122 8.62 -3.89 17.98
N ASP A 123 8.02 -3.25 16.98
CA ASP A 123 8.75 -2.44 16.00
C ASP A 123 9.13 -1.07 16.61
N PRO A 124 10.43 -0.71 16.73
CA PRO A 124 10.85 0.61 17.19
C PRO A 124 10.38 1.75 16.25
N SER A 125 9.89 1.43 15.04
CA SER A 125 9.28 2.40 14.14
C SER A 125 7.86 2.78 14.60
N LYS A 126 7.59 4.09 14.77
CA LYS A 126 6.22 4.62 14.97
C LYS A 126 5.39 4.60 13.66
N ALA A 127 5.83 3.87 12.65
CA ALA A 127 5.23 3.90 11.34
C ALA A 127 3.84 3.25 11.42
N THR A 128 2.82 3.99 10.97
CA THR A 128 1.47 3.43 10.83
C THR A 128 1.23 3.06 9.38
N THR A 129 0.87 1.82 9.10
CA THR A 129 0.32 1.43 7.80
C THR A 129 -1.07 2.06 7.65
N LYS A 130 -1.35 2.60 6.47
CA LYS A 130 -2.68 3.13 6.15
C LYS A 130 -3.41 2.10 5.30
N ASP A 131 -4.66 1.84 5.65
CA ASP A 131 -5.60 1.06 4.85
C ASP A 131 -6.87 1.90 4.60
N TYR A 132 -7.65 1.55 3.60
CA TYR A 132 -8.92 2.17 3.26
C TYR A 132 -9.81 1.17 2.53
N ARG A 133 -10.99 0.94 3.09
CA ARG A 133 -11.93 -0.08 2.59
C ARG A 133 -13.25 0.54 2.20
N ARG A 134 -13.89 -0.07 1.21
CA ARG A 134 -15.28 0.21 0.85
C ARG A 134 -16.20 -0.66 1.71
N PHE A 135 -17.16 -0.06 2.38
CA PHE A 135 -18.19 -0.77 3.15
C PHE A 135 -19.47 -0.80 2.34
N ALA A 136 -19.99 -1.99 2.07
CA ALA A 136 -21.35 -2.13 1.55
C ALA A 136 -22.33 -2.01 2.72
N VAL A 137 -23.29 -1.11 2.62
CA VAL A 137 -24.19 -0.77 3.72
C VAL A 137 -25.64 -0.88 3.23
N ALA A 138 -26.45 -1.59 4.00
CA ALA A 138 -27.90 -1.64 3.80
C ALA A 138 -28.61 -0.73 4.80
N ARG A 139 -29.83 -0.33 4.44
CA ARG A 139 -30.76 0.38 5.31
C ARG A 139 -32.04 -0.43 5.44
N ASP A 140 -32.47 -0.68 6.68
CA ASP A 140 -33.73 -1.37 6.93
C ASP A 140 -34.92 -0.51 6.47
N PRO A 141 -35.83 -1.01 5.61
CA PRO A 141 -36.90 -0.19 5.02
C PRO A 141 -37.95 0.32 6.03
N ARG A 142 -38.03 -0.26 7.23
CA ARG A 142 -39.07 0.07 8.23
C ARG A 142 -38.51 0.89 9.38
N THR A 143 -37.29 0.61 9.80
CA THR A 143 -36.63 1.21 10.97
C THR A 143 -35.54 2.20 10.59
N CYS A 144 -35.09 2.18 9.33
CA CYS A 144 -34.03 3.03 8.82
C CYS A 144 -32.67 2.82 9.49
N ALA A 145 -32.53 1.71 10.20
CA ALA A 145 -31.27 1.30 10.78
C ALA A 145 -30.28 0.89 9.69
N TYR A 146 -29.02 1.27 9.88
CA TYR A 146 -27.92 0.82 9.03
C TYR A 146 -27.43 -0.57 9.44
N SER A 147 -27.02 -1.36 8.47
CA SER A 147 -26.25 -2.58 8.67
C SER A 147 -25.09 -2.64 7.67
N VAL A 148 -23.91 -3.06 8.12
CA VAL A 148 -22.79 -3.33 7.22
C VAL A 148 -22.97 -4.73 6.66
N LEU A 149 -23.12 -4.84 5.34
CA LEU A 149 -23.24 -6.10 4.62
C LEU A 149 -21.88 -6.76 4.43
N SER A 150 -20.88 -5.96 4.09
CA SER A 150 -19.51 -6.43 3.87
C SER A 150 -18.50 -5.30 3.98
N ILE A 151 -17.26 -5.69 4.27
CA ILE A 151 -16.08 -4.83 4.17
C ILE A 151 -15.32 -5.29 2.93
N GLY A 152 -15.01 -4.38 2.04
CA GLY A 152 -14.25 -4.66 0.82
C GLY A 152 -12.80 -5.02 1.13
N GLU A 153 -12.12 -5.57 0.13
CA GLU A 153 -10.74 -6.06 0.19
C GLU A 153 -9.72 -4.91 0.41
N TYR A 154 -8.45 -5.25 0.67
CA TYR A 154 -7.38 -4.28 0.98
C TYR A 154 -7.33 -3.13 -0.04
N HIS A 155 -7.38 -1.89 0.45
CA HIS A 155 -7.40 -0.67 -0.38
C HIS A 155 -8.60 -0.54 -1.35
N SER A 156 -9.71 -1.23 -1.10
CA SER A 156 -10.93 -1.13 -1.91
C SER A 156 -11.70 0.19 -1.83
N GLY A 157 -11.37 1.07 -0.87
CA GLY A 157 -12.09 2.33 -0.63
C GLY A 157 -11.34 3.59 -1.09
N PRO A 158 -11.04 3.76 -2.39
CA PRO A 158 -10.15 4.81 -2.88
C PRO A 158 -10.63 6.23 -2.56
N ASN A 159 -11.93 6.46 -2.38
CA ASN A 159 -12.46 7.80 -2.11
C ASN A 159 -12.06 8.30 -0.72
N ALA A 160 -11.82 7.40 0.24
CA ALA A 160 -11.31 7.75 1.57
C ALA A 160 -9.81 8.13 1.57
N ARG A 161 -9.16 8.10 0.40
CA ARG A 161 -7.84 8.69 0.20
C ARG A 161 -7.98 10.21 0.21
N LYS A 162 -7.27 10.90 1.12
CA LYS A 162 -7.12 12.36 1.03
C LYS A 162 -6.58 12.70 -0.38
N PRO A 163 -7.27 13.52 -1.18
CA PRO A 163 -6.76 13.93 -2.47
C PRO A 163 -5.47 14.73 -2.25
N ARG A 164 -4.44 14.43 -3.03
CA ARG A 164 -3.31 15.35 -3.20
C ARG A 164 -3.82 16.50 -4.07
N ARG A 165 -3.53 17.75 -3.71
CA ARG A 165 -3.61 18.84 -4.69
C ARG A 165 -2.61 18.47 -5.81
N ALA A 166 -3.10 18.32 -7.04
CA ALA A 166 -2.37 17.97 -8.26
C ALA A 166 -2.02 16.49 -8.57
N ALA A 167 -2.74 15.48 -8.04
CA ALA A 167 -2.57 14.09 -8.50
C ALA A 167 -3.82 13.57 -9.22
N THR A 168 -4.06 14.03 -10.46
CA THR A 168 -4.92 13.30 -11.40
C THR A 168 -4.13 12.10 -11.93
N ASN A 169 -3.84 11.12 -11.07
CA ASN A 169 -3.14 9.88 -11.41
C ASN A 169 -4.09 8.83 -12.04
N ALA A 170 -5.12 9.27 -12.78
CA ALA A 170 -5.94 8.35 -13.56
C ALA A 170 -5.17 8.01 -14.84
N THR A 171 -4.35 6.98 -14.73
CA THR A 171 -3.39 6.54 -15.75
C THR A 171 -4.19 5.85 -16.87
N ILE A 172 -4.45 6.53 -17.98
CA ILE A 172 -5.16 5.95 -19.12
C ILE A 172 -4.19 4.98 -19.78
N ALA A 173 -4.55 3.69 -19.77
CA ALA A 173 -3.69 2.62 -20.28
C ALA A 173 -3.37 2.79 -21.78
N PRO A 174 -2.13 2.51 -22.23
CA PRO A 174 -1.92 2.02 -23.58
C PRO A 174 -2.73 0.73 -23.79
N PRO A 175 -3.17 0.41 -25.02
CA PRO A 175 -4.02 -0.75 -25.25
C PRO A 175 -3.35 -2.01 -24.69
N PRO A 176 -4.06 -2.80 -23.87
CA PRO A 176 -3.53 -4.07 -23.39
C PRO A 176 -3.17 -4.98 -24.59
N PRO A 177 -2.30 -6.00 -24.39
CA PRO A 177 -2.05 -6.99 -25.42
C PRO A 177 -3.38 -7.51 -26.01
N PRO A 178 -3.39 -7.91 -27.30
CA PRO A 178 -4.63 -8.18 -28.02
C PRO A 178 -5.52 -9.14 -27.24
N ALA A 179 -6.78 -8.73 -27.05
CA ALA A 179 -7.77 -9.50 -26.32
C ALA A 179 -7.84 -10.94 -26.84
N LEU A 180 -7.82 -11.91 -25.94
CA LEU A 180 -7.91 -13.33 -26.31
C LEU A 180 -9.25 -13.58 -26.98
N SER A 181 -9.27 -14.39 -28.05
CA SER A 181 -10.55 -14.91 -28.55
C SER A 181 -11.18 -15.81 -27.49
N ARG A 182 -12.51 -15.94 -27.48
CA ARG A 182 -13.24 -16.87 -26.60
C ARG A 182 -12.62 -18.27 -26.60
N SER A 183 -12.23 -18.77 -27.78
CA SER A 183 -11.64 -20.11 -27.93
C SER A 183 -10.26 -20.24 -27.26
N GLN A 184 -9.44 -19.19 -27.31
CA GLN A 184 -8.16 -19.14 -26.63
C GLN A 184 -8.37 -19.04 -25.12
N PHE A 185 -9.33 -18.20 -24.69
CA PHE A 185 -9.64 -18.02 -23.27
C PHE A 185 -10.12 -19.32 -22.61
N THR A 186 -11.08 -20.02 -23.22
CA THR A 186 -11.65 -21.25 -22.62
C THR A 186 -10.67 -22.41 -22.58
N ARG A 187 -9.68 -22.45 -23.49
CA ARG A 187 -8.59 -23.44 -23.47
C ARG A 187 -7.43 -23.04 -22.54
N GLY A 188 -7.41 -21.80 -22.08
CA GLY A 188 -6.36 -21.28 -21.22
C GLY A 188 -6.37 -21.91 -19.83
N SER A 189 -5.25 -21.76 -19.12
CA SER A 189 -5.14 -22.10 -17.70
C SER A 189 -4.50 -20.93 -16.98
N TYR A 190 -5.16 -20.46 -15.92
CA TYR A 190 -4.88 -19.18 -15.30
C TYR A 190 -4.54 -19.35 -13.82
N LEU A 191 -3.70 -18.44 -13.32
CA LEU A 191 -3.38 -18.27 -11.92
C LEU A 191 -3.59 -16.79 -11.56
N ALA A 192 -4.42 -16.51 -10.56
CA ALA A 192 -4.67 -15.17 -10.07
C ALA A 192 -4.29 -15.07 -8.59
N TYR A 193 -3.64 -13.96 -8.23
CA TYR A 193 -3.42 -13.58 -6.85
C TYR A 193 -4.37 -12.43 -6.53
N LEU A 194 -5.16 -12.55 -5.45
CA LEU A 194 -6.13 -11.54 -5.04
C LEU A 194 -5.85 -11.10 -3.60
N GLY A 195 -5.91 -9.79 -3.37
CA GLY A 195 -5.69 -9.19 -2.05
C GLY A 195 -4.24 -9.30 -1.57
N GLY A 196 -4.05 -9.28 -0.25
CA GLY A 196 -2.74 -9.39 0.39
C GLY A 196 -2.08 -8.04 0.71
N GLY A 197 -0.99 -8.12 1.47
CA GLY A 197 -0.28 -6.95 2.02
C GLY A 197 0.79 -6.34 1.10
N ASP A 198 0.92 -6.80 -0.14
CA ASP A 198 1.99 -6.39 -1.05
C ASP A 198 1.82 -4.98 -1.64
N ARG A 199 0.60 -4.44 -1.55
CA ARG A 199 0.26 -3.12 -2.08
C ARG A 199 0.83 -2.03 -1.18
N CYS A 200 1.38 -0.98 -1.79
CA CYS A 200 2.00 0.17 -1.12
C CYS A 200 3.23 -0.16 -0.26
N LYS A 201 3.85 -1.32 -0.48
CA LYS A 201 5.14 -1.69 0.11
C LYS A 201 6.30 -1.14 -0.73
N PRO A 202 7.51 -0.99 -0.16
CA PRO A 202 8.70 -0.64 -0.92
C PRO A 202 8.86 -1.58 -2.12
N MET A 203 9.33 -1.06 -3.27
CA MET A 203 9.33 -1.82 -4.51
C MET A 203 10.11 -3.14 -4.42
N PRO A 204 11.25 -3.25 -3.70
CA PRO A 204 11.91 -4.55 -3.51
C PRO A 204 11.01 -5.62 -2.88
N HIS A 205 10.11 -5.21 -1.97
CA HIS A 205 9.14 -6.11 -1.36
C HIS A 205 8.11 -6.58 -2.40
N TYR A 206 7.51 -5.63 -3.13
CA TYR A 206 6.54 -5.94 -4.18
C TYR A 206 7.17 -6.83 -5.28
N LEU A 207 8.38 -6.52 -5.73
CA LEU A 207 9.09 -7.31 -6.75
C LEU A 207 9.40 -8.73 -6.26
N ARG A 208 9.74 -8.92 -4.98
CA ARG A 208 9.90 -10.27 -4.41
C ARG A 208 8.60 -11.09 -4.53
N SER A 209 7.47 -10.46 -4.24
CA SER A 209 6.15 -11.07 -4.35
C SER A 209 5.73 -11.34 -5.79
N LEU A 210 5.96 -10.39 -6.70
CA LEU A 210 5.75 -10.56 -8.13
C LEU A 210 6.58 -11.73 -8.69
N LEU A 211 7.88 -11.79 -8.34
CA LEU A 211 8.77 -12.88 -8.74
C LEU A 211 8.28 -14.23 -8.22
N CYS A 212 7.68 -14.26 -7.03
CA CYS A 212 7.07 -15.47 -6.49
C CYS A 212 5.86 -15.91 -7.33
N ALA A 213 4.93 -15.00 -7.62
CA ALA A 213 3.77 -15.28 -8.45
C ALA A 213 4.16 -15.74 -9.86
N LEU A 214 5.17 -15.11 -10.48
CA LEU A 214 5.73 -15.53 -11.78
C LEU A 214 6.35 -16.92 -11.71
N ALA A 215 7.09 -17.23 -10.64
CA ALA A 215 7.70 -18.54 -10.47
C ALA A 215 6.64 -19.65 -10.33
N GLU A 216 5.58 -19.41 -9.58
CA GLU A 216 4.46 -20.35 -9.48
C GLU A 216 3.71 -20.51 -10.81
N ALA A 217 3.35 -19.41 -11.48
CA ALA A 217 2.67 -19.44 -12.77
C ALA A 217 3.48 -20.26 -13.80
N ARG A 218 4.80 -20.03 -13.86
CA ARG A 218 5.71 -20.81 -14.70
C ARG A 218 5.74 -22.29 -14.32
N TYR A 219 5.82 -22.59 -13.02
CA TYR A 219 5.85 -23.97 -12.52
C TYR A 219 4.57 -24.74 -12.87
N LEU A 220 3.42 -24.09 -12.75
CA LEU A 220 2.12 -24.68 -13.06
C LEU A 220 1.75 -24.63 -14.55
N ASN A 221 2.60 -24.01 -15.38
CA ASN A 221 2.34 -23.73 -16.79
C ASN A 221 1.00 -23.00 -17.01
N ARG A 222 0.81 -21.90 -16.27
CA ARG A 222 -0.41 -21.07 -16.28
C ARG A 222 -0.09 -19.64 -16.66
N THR A 223 -1.02 -19.00 -17.37
CA THR A 223 -1.00 -17.55 -17.59
C THR A 223 -1.28 -16.85 -16.26
N LEU A 224 -0.41 -15.91 -15.88
CA LEU A 224 -0.58 -15.11 -14.68
C LEU A 224 -1.58 -13.98 -14.94
N VAL A 225 -2.64 -13.92 -14.14
CA VAL A 225 -3.56 -12.79 -14.07
C VAL A 225 -2.94 -11.79 -13.10
N LEU A 226 -2.51 -10.64 -13.60
CA LEU A 226 -1.74 -9.65 -12.83
C LEU A 226 -2.42 -8.29 -12.90
N ASP A 227 -2.52 -7.60 -11.76
CA ASP A 227 -2.77 -6.16 -11.74
C ASP A 227 -1.47 -5.43 -12.12
N LEU A 228 -1.43 -4.83 -13.30
CA LEU A 228 -0.31 -3.99 -13.71
C LEU A 228 -0.43 -2.55 -13.18
N THR A 229 -1.43 -2.25 -12.34
CA THR A 229 -1.42 -1.06 -11.50
C THR A 229 -0.62 -1.29 -10.22
N LEU A 230 0.02 -0.23 -9.74
CA LEU A 230 0.90 -0.21 -8.60
C LEU A 230 0.47 0.85 -7.60
N CYS A 231 0.75 0.55 -6.34
CA CYS A 231 0.84 1.55 -5.31
C CYS A 231 2.29 1.76 -4.90
N LEU A 232 2.81 2.94 -5.18
CA LEU A 232 4.17 3.31 -4.78
C LEU A 232 4.17 3.65 -3.28
N ALA A 233 5.14 3.10 -2.55
CA ALA A 233 5.27 3.36 -1.11
C ALA A 233 5.55 4.84 -0.81
N ALA A 234 5.13 5.28 0.38
CA ALA A 234 5.37 6.63 0.86
C ALA A 234 6.86 6.99 0.98
N SER A 235 7.74 5.98 1.11
CA SER A 235 9.19 6.18 1.18
C SER A 235 9.76 6.83 -0.07
N TYR A 236 9.10 6.66 -1.22
CA TYR A 236 9.53 7.22 -2.50
C TYR A 236 8.96 8.62 -2.79
N ALA A 237 8.19 9.17 -1.85
CA ALA A 237 7.74 10.54 -1.95
C ALA A 237 8.90 11.51 -1.66
N ALA A 238 8.88 12.69 -2.28
CA ALA A 238 9.93 13.71 -2.09
C ALA A 238 10.21 14.00 -0.61
N ALA A 239 11.49 14.10 -0.26
CA ALA A 239 11.95 14.35 1.11
C ALA A 239 11.28 15.60 1.70
N GLY A 240 10.90 15.53 2.98
CA GLY A 240 10.25 16.65 3.70
C GLY A 240 8.74 16.80 3.46
N THR A 241 8.12 16.01 2.57
CA THR A 241 6.66 16.10 2.31
C THR A 241 5.80 15.25 3.25
N GLY A 242 6.41 14.41 4.10
CA GLY A 242 5.68 13.46 4.95
C GLY A 242 4.76 12.54 4.14
N GLY A 243 5.23 12.16 2.95
CA GLY A 243 4.43 11.66 1.83
C GLY A 243 3.48 10.51 2.14
N MET A 244 2.48 10.36 1.30
CA MET A 244 1.49 9.28 1.36
C MET A 244 1.75 8.29 0.23
N PRO A 245 1.41 7.00 0.38
CA PRO A 245 1.51 6.06 -0.73
C PRO A 245 0.72 6.53 -1.94
N GLU A 246 1.25 6.26 -3.13
CA GLU A 246 0.70 6.70 -4.41
C GLU A 246 0.11 5.52 -5.20
N GLU A 247 -1.20 5.34 -5.08
CA GLU A 247 -1.94 4.41 -5.95
C GLU A 247 -2.05 4.89 -7.39
N GLY A 248 -2.23 3.92 -8.29
CA GLY A 248 -2.60 4.12 -9.69
C GLY A 248 -1.40 4.22 -10.63
N LYS A 249 -0.17 4.07 -10.14
CA LYS A 249 1.02 4.01 -10.99
C LYS A 249 0.97 2.75 -11.86
N ARG A 250 1.70 2.71 -12.97
CA ARG A 250 1.76 1.53 -13.85
C ARG A 250 3.08 0.79 -13.64
N LEU A 251 3.02 -0.53 -13.57
CA LEU A 251 4.23 -1.38 -13.50
C LEU A 251 5.16 -1.13 -14.69
N ALA A 252 4.60 -0.88 -15.87
CA ALA A 252 5.34 -0.57 -17.09
C ALA A 252 6.19 0.71 -17.02
N PHE A 253 5.98 1.58 -16.02
CA PHE A 253 6.83 2.75 -15.82
C PHE A 253 8.17 2.40 -15.16
N TYR A 254 8.26 1.23 -14.53
CA TYR A 254 9.43 0.80 -13.74
C TYR A 254 10.08 -0.45 -14.31
N VAL A 255 9.29 -1.40 -14.82
CA VAL A 255 9.73 -2.71 -15.28
C VAL A 255 9.32 -2.93 -16.73
N ASP A 256 10.15 -3.60 -17.51
CA ASP A 256 9.82 -4.05 -18.86
C ASP A 256 8.77 -5.19 -18.80
N VAL A 257 7.50 -4.80 -18.93
CA VAL A 257 6.37 -5.73 -18.90
C VAL A 257 6.33 -6.64 -20.13
N ASP A 258 6.83 -6.18 -21.28
CA ASP A 258 6.89 -7.00 -22.50
C ASP A 258 7.94 -8.11 -22.32
N HIS A 259 9.08 -7.79 -21.73
CA HIS A 259 10.06 -8.78 -21.32
C HIS A 259 9.47 -9.75 -20.29
N LEU A 260 8.80 -9.26 -19.24
CA LEU A 260 8.13 -10.14 -18.26
C LEU A 260 7.15 -11.12 -18.94
N ASN A 261 6.31 -10.61 -19.84
CA ASN A 261 5.32 -11.40 -20.57
C ASN A 261 5.97 -12.45 -21.49
N SER A 262 7.18 -12.18 -22.01
CA SER A 262 7.97 -13.15 -22.77
C SER A 262 8.48 -14.32 -21.92
N GLN A 263 8.63 -14.14 -20.60
CA GLN A 263 9.13 -15.16 -19.68
C GLN A 263 8.00 -16.01 -19.09
N VAL A 264 6.88 -15.35 -18.77
CA VAL A 264 5.65 -15.97 -18.27
C VAL A 264 4.47 -15.24 -18.89
N PRO A 265 3.52 -15.91 -19.56
CA PRO A 265 2.37 -15.23 -20.13
C PRO A 265 1.58 -14.48 -19.06
N ILE A 266 1.33 -13.19 -19.28
CA ILE A 266 0.58 -12.30 -18.38
C ILE A 266 -0.67 -11.81 -19.10
N ILE A 267 -1.79 -11.78 -18.38
CA ILE A 267 -3.00 -11.08 -18.78
C ILE A 267 -3.35 -10.03 -17.72
N GLU A 268 -3.70 -8.83 -18.17
CA GLU A 268 -4.10 -7.75 -17.25
C GLU A 268 -5.38 -8.13 -16.51
N GLN A 269 -5.39 -7.90 -15.20
CA GLN A 269 -6.45 -8.34 -14.31
C GLN A 269 -7.84 -7.85 -14.75
N SER A 270 -7.98 -6.57 -15.09
CA SER A 270 -9.26 -5.98 -15.49
C SER A 270 -9.83 -6.61 -16.76
N GLN A 271 -8.97 -6.86 -17.76
CA GLN A 271 -9.35 -7.54 -19.00
C GLN A 271 -9.75 -8.99 -18.72
N PHE A 272 -8.97 -9.71 -17.91
CA PHE A 272 -9.28 -11.10 -17.55
C PHE A 272 -10.65 -11.23 -16.90
N TRP A 273 -10.99 -10.39 -15.92
CA TRP A 273 -12.28 -10.47 -15.24
C TRP A 273 -13.44 -10.09 -16.16
N ALA A 274 -13.27 -9.10 -17.05
CA ALA A 274 -14.28 -8.78 -18.06
C ALA A 274 -14.57 -9.96 -19.00
N ASP A 275 -13.53 -10.69 -19.42
CA ASP A 275 -13.65 -11.90 -20.25
C ASP A 275 -14.22 -13.08 -19.45
N TRP A 276 -13.83 -13.23 -18.18
CA TRP A 276 -14.37 -14.24 -17.27
C TRP A 276 -15.86 -14.05 -17.03
N ASP A 277 -16.33 -12.82 -16.80
CA ASP A 277 -17.76 -12.53 -16.62
C ASP A 277 -18.54 -12.78 -17.92
N ARG A 278 -17.95 -12.46 -19.07
CA ARG A 278 -18.59 -12.66 -20.38
C ARG A 278 -18.68 -14.12 -20.79
N TRP A 279 -17.66 -14.93 -20.52
CA TRP A 279 -17.53 -16.29 -21.06
C TRP A 279 -17.52 -17.40 -19.99
N GLY A 280 -17.12 -17.09 -18.77
CA GLY A 280 -17.09 -18.02 -17.63
C GLY A 280 -18.47 -18.28 -17.01
N VAL A 281 -19.39 -17.31 -17.07
CA VAL A 281 -20.76 -17.41 -16.52
C VAL A 281 -21.63 -18.46 -17.24
N GLN A 282 -21.21 -18.97 -18.40
CA GLN A 282 -21.88 -20.11 -19.05
C GLN A 282 -21.58 -21.47 -18.38
N GLY A 283 -20.94 -21.49 -17.19
CA GLY A 283 -20.85 -22.65 -16.30
C GLY A 283 -19.83 -23.73 -16.71
N GLN A 284 -19.04 -23.50 -17.76
CA GLN A 284 -18.12 -24.49 -18.31
C GLN A 284 -16.69 -24.40 -17.73
N LEU A 285 -16.29 -23.25 -17.19
CA LEU A 285 -14.94 -23.04 -16.67
C LEU A 285 -14.91 -23.24 -15.15
N ARG A 286 -13.98 -24.07 -14.69
CA ARG A 286 -13.84 -24.38 -13.26
C ARG A 286 -12.83 -23.44 -12.61
N ALA A 287 -13.17 -22.92 -11.44
CA ALA A 287 -12.26 -22.14 -10.61
C ALA A 287 -12.01 -22.84 -9.27
N ARG A 288 -10.78 -22.77 -8.79
CA ARG A 288 -10.37 -23.24 -7.46
C ARG A 288 -9.89 -22.07 -6.63
N LEU A 289 -10.55 -21.84 -5.50
CA LEU A 289 -10.13 -20.87 -4.51
C LEU A 289 -9.16 -21.53 -3.51
N VAL A 290 -8.08 -20.82 -3.20
CA VAL A 290 -7.04 -21.21 -2.22
C VAL A 290 -6.87 -20.05 -1.26
N GLU A 291 -7.41 -20.18 -0.05
CA GLU A 291 -7.39 -19.12 0.98
C GLU A 291 -6.21 -19.25 1.95
N ASP A 292 -5.61 -20.44 2.06
CA ASP A 292 -4.42 -20.66 2.88
C ASP A 292 -3.16 -20.32 2.07
N THR A 293 -2.51 -19.22 2.48
CA THR A 293 -1.31 -18.66 1.85
C THR A 293 -0.10 -19.59 1.92
N ARG A 294 -0.13 -20.62 2.78
CA ARG A 294 0.97 -21.56 3.02
C ARG A 294 0.86 -22.84 2.19
N ILE A 295 -0.22 -23.04 1.44
CA ILE A 295 -0.35 -24.23 0.62
C ILE A 295 0.63 -24.16 -0.56
N PRO A 296 1.59 -25.10 -0.67
CA PRO A 296 2.64 -25.02 -1.67
C PRO A 296 2.09 -25.32 -3.08
N PRO A 297 2.68 -24.73 -4.13
CA PRO A 297 2.28 -24.93 -5.53
C PRO A 297 2.22 -26.39 -5.97
N VAL A 298 3.06 -27.25 -5.40
CA VAL A 298 3.19 -28.67 -5.76
C VAL A 298 1.84 -29.39 -5.69
N LYS A 299 0.98 -29.02 -4.73
CA LYS A 299 -0.36 -29.61 -4.57
C LYS A 299 -1.30 -29.30 -5.74
N PHE A 300 -0.98 -28.30 -6.55
CA PHE A 300 -1.79 -27.87 -7.69
C PHE A 300 -1.26 -28.33 -9.05
N SER A 301 -0.10 -29.00 -9.10
CA SER A 301 0.52 -29.47 -10.35
C SER A 301 -0.36 -30.40 -11.21
N LYS A 302 -1.30 -31.12 -10.58
CA LYS A 302 -2.23 -32.05 -11.26
C LYS A 302 -3.65 -31.47 -11.43
N VAL A 303 -3.87 -30.23 -11.00
CA VAL A 303 -5.20 -29.61 -11.02
C VAL A 303 -5.56 -29.16 -12.44
N ARG A 304 -6.75 -29.56 -12.89
CA ARG A 304 -7.31 -29.24 -14.21
C ARG A 304 -8.32 -28.08 -14.20
N ASP A 305 -8.50 -27.42 -13.07
CA ASP A 305 -9.35 -26.24 -12.97
C ASP A 305 -8.78 -25.14 -13.89
N THR A 306 -9.65 -24.47 -14.65
CA THR A 306 -9.28 -23.40 -15.58
C THR A 306 -8.57 -22.27 -14.84
N LEU A 307 -9.08 -21.89 -13.68
CA LEU A 307 -8.53 -20.81 -12.85
C LEU A 307 -8.16 -21.33 -11.46
N ILE A 308 -6.96 -21.00 -11.01
CA ILE A 308 -6.57 -21.08 -9.60
C ILE A 308 -6.52 -19.66 -9.07
N VAL A 309 -7.25 -19.40 -8.00
CA VAL A 309 -7.26 -18.13 -7.29
C VAL A 309 -6.60 -18.32 -5.94
N ARG A 310 -5.44 -17.69 -5.73
CA ARG A 310 -4.88 -17.52 -4.39
C ARG A 310 -5.48 -16.25 -3.78
N LYS A 311 -6.32 -16.42 -2.79
CA LYS A 311 -6.89 -15.30 -2.03
C LYS A 311 -6.05 -15.11 -0.78
N PHE A 312 -5.44 -13.95 -0.67
CA PHE A 312 -4.66 -13.55 0.50
C PHE A 312 -5.57 -12.77 1.43
N GLY A 313 -5.43 -13.03 2.73
CA GLY A 313 -6.19 -12.33 3.75
C GLY A 313 -5.85 -10.84 3.84
N ASP A 314 -6.57 -10.16 4.70
CA ASP A 314 -6.53 -8.70 4.84
C ASP A 314 -5.53 -8.19 5.87
N VAL A 315 -4.90 -9.09 6.63
CA VAL A 315 -4.11 -8.73 7.81
C VAL A 315 -2.68 -9.25 7.69
N GLU A 316 -1.74 -8.31 7.81
CA GLU A 316 -0.31 -8.56 7.94
C GLU A 316 0.03 -9.22 9.29
N PRO A 317 1.15 -9.97 9.41
CA PRO A 317 2.21 -10.19 8.42
C PRO A 317 2.03 -11.47 7.56
N GLY A 318 0.92 -12.20 7.71
CA GLY A 318 0.73 -13.52 7.08
C GLY A 318 0.20 -13.51 5.64
N ASN A 319 -0.12 -12.35 5.09
CA ASN A 319 -0.89 -12.20 3.85
C ASN A 319 -0.07 -11.73 2.63
N TYR A 320 1.26 -11.85 2.68
CA TYR A 320 2.11 -11.51 1.54
C TYR A 320 2.25 -12.66 0.55
N TRP A 321 2.32 -12.34 -0.75
CA TRP A 321 2.40 -13.31 -1.84
C TRP A 321 3.69 -14.12 -1.81
N TYR A 322 4.81 -13.50 -1.42
CA TYR A 322 6.10 -14.19 -1.35
C TYR A 322 6.09 -15.42 -0.41
N ASN A 323 5.17 -15.48 0.56
CA ASN A 323 5.02 -16.63 1.47
C ASN A 323 4.72 -17.93 0.71
N VAL A 324 4.10 -17.86 -0.48
CA VAL A 324 3.83 -19.03 -1.33
C VAL A 324 5.11 -19.74 -1.78
N CYS A 325 6.21 -18.99 -1.90
CA CYS A 325 7.50 -19.49 -2.37
C CYS A 325 8.45 -19.91 -1.24
N GLU A 326 8.04 -19.77 0.01
CA GLU A 326 8.82 -20.20 1.17
C GLU A 326 8.57 -21.69 1.49
N GLY A 327 9.32 -22.21 2.48
CA GLY A 327 9.14 -23.59 2.95
C GLY A 327 9.38 -24.64 1.87
N GLU A 328 8.45 -25.58 1.72
CA GLU A 328 8.51 -26.69 0.74
C GLU A 328 8.61 -26.18 -0.71
N ALA A 329 8.04 -25.02 -1.02
CA ALA A 329 8.05 -24.46 -2.37
C ALA A 329 9.44 -23.96 -2.79
N LYS A 330 10.28 -23.55 -1.83
CA LYS A 330 11.61 -22.97 -2.08
C LYS A 330 12.55 -23.92 -2.83
N GLY A 331 12.41 -25.23 -2.60
CA GLY A 331 13.20 -26.27 -3.27
C GLY A 331 12.68 -26.65 -4.66
N VAL A 332 11.45 -26.26 -5.00
CA VAL A 332 10.76 -26.68 -6.23
C VAL A 332 10.65 -25.54 -7.24
N LEU A 333 10.35 -24.34 -6.76
CA LEU A 333 10.24 -23.15 -7.60
C LEU A 333 11.62 -22.63 -7.95
N ARG A 334 11.97 -22.67 -9.24
CA ARG A 334 13.23 -22.08 -9.72
C ARG A 334 13.20 -20.56 -9.53
N PRO A 335 14.19 -19.96 -8.83
CA PRO A 335 14.23 -18.51 -8.64
C PRO A 335 14.25 -17.74 -9.96
N MET A 336 13.42 -16.69 -10.05
CA MET A 336 13.27 -15.83 -11.22
C MET A 336 14.13 -14.55 -11.14
N ARG A 337 15.26 -14.59 -10.41
CA ARG A 337 16.03 -13.40 -9.99
C ARG A 337 16.52 -12.47 -11.12
N ARG A 338 16.59 -12.95 -12.36
CA ARG A 338 17.09 -12.19 -13.52
C ARG A 338 15.98 -11.83 -14.53
N VAL A 339 14.72 -12.03 -14.16
CA VAL A 339 13.57 -11.78 -15.04
C VAL A 339 13.09 -10.34 -14.94
N ILE A 340 13.35 -9.65 -13.83
CA ILE A 340 13.10 -8.20 -13.77
C ILE A 340 14.15 -7.49 -14.62
N GLN A 341 13.68 -6.83 -15.67
CA GLN A 341 14.43 -5.82 -16.39
C GLN A 341 13.74 -4.47 -16.18
N TRP A 342 14.52 -3.41 -16.03
CA TRP A 342 13.96 -2.07 -15.89
C TRP A 342 13.33 -1.61 -17.19
N ALA A 343 12.34 -0.72 -17.09
CA ALA A 343 11.64 -0.19 -18.25
C ALA A 343 12.63 0.47 -19.23
N PRO A 344 12.50 0.25 -20.55
CA PRO A 344 13.39 0.84 -21.55
C PRO A 344 13.48 2.37 -21.45
N SER A 345 12.38 3.03 -21.06
CA SER A 345 12.35 4.48 -20.85
C SER A 345 13.30 4.96 -19.75
N LEU A 346 13.48 4.19 -18.68
CA LEU A 346 14.47 4.48 -17.63
C LEU A 346 15.89 4.15 -18.11
N MET A 347 16.06 3.04 -18.83
CA MET A 347 17.37 2.64 -19.34
C MET A 347 17.93 3.61 -20.37
N HIS A 348 17.09 4.23 -21.20
CA HIS A 348 17.51 5.30 -22.10
C HIS A 348 18.06 6.52 -21.34
N ILE A 349 17.45 6.92 -20.21
CA ILE A 349 17.99 7.99 -19.36
C ILE A 349 19.38 7.60 -18.86
N VAL A 350 19.54 6.36 -18.38
CA VAL A 350 20.83 5.86 -17.91
C VAL A 350 21.88 5.91 -19.01
N ASP A 351 21.55 5.45 -20.22
CA ASP A 351 22.48 5.41 -21.34
C ASP A 351 22.85 6.84 -21.82
N ASP A 352 21.92 7.80 -21.75
CA ASP A 352 22.18 9.21 -22.04
C ASP A 352 23.11 9.86 -20.98
N ILE A 353 22.91 9.56 -19.69
CA ILE A 353 23.81 10.01 -18.61
C ILE A 353 25.21 9.44 -18.86
N VAL A 354 25.32 8.14 -19.08
CA VAL A 354 26.61 7.45 -19.31
C VAL A 354 27.32 8.00 -20.54
N SER A 355 26.59 8.32 -21.60
CA SER A 355 27.14 8.95 -22.80
C SER A 355 27.71 10.35 -22.51
N ARG A 356 27.05 11.13 -21.65
CA ARG A 356 27.54 12.47 -21.23
C ARG A 356 28.75 12.39 -20.29
N MET A 357 28.80 11.37 -19.43
CA MET A 357 29.90 11.12 -18.49
C MET A 357 31.22 10.69 -19.16
N GLN A 358 31.21 10.48 -20.49
CA GLN A 358 32.31 9.88 -21.28
C GLN A 358 32.62 8.42 -20.84
N PRO A 359 33.22 7.58 -21.69
CA PRO A 359 33.31 6.13 -21.44
C PRO A 359 34.14 5.69 -20.22
N ASP A 360 34.85 6.60 -19.54
CA ASP A 360 35.78 6.29 -18.46
C ASP A 360 35.49 7.10 -17.17
N PHE A 361 34.27 7.02 -16.64
CA PHE A 361 33.95 7.55 -15.31
C PHE A 361 34.07 6.49 -14.20
N ASP A 362 34.32 6.94 -12.98
CA ASP A 362 34.25 6.12 -11.77
C ASP A 362 32.98 6.48 -10.99
N SER A 363 32.57 5.63 -10.04
CA SER A 363 31.28 5.80 -9.37
C SER A 363 31.34 5.44 -7.89
N VAL A 364 30.55 6.15 -7.10
CA VAL A 364 30.48 6.02 -5.64
C VAL A 364 29.01 5.96 -5.23
N HIS A 365 28.65 5.02 -4.35
CA HIS A 365 27.34 4.96 -3.73
C HIS A 365 27.43 5.27 -2.24
N ILE A 366 26.57 6.16 -1.76
CA ILE A 366 26.60 6.69 -0.40
C ILE A 366 25.36 6.23 0.37
N ASP A 367 25.58 5.59 1.52
CA ASP A 367 24.51 5.18 2.46
C ASP A 367 24.73 5.78 3.87
N ALA A 368 25.73 6.67 4.07
CA ALA A 368 26.18 7.14 5.40
C ALA A 368 26.63 8.62 5.48
N ASN A 369 26.75 9.15 6.71
CA ASN A 369 27.18 10.53 7.01
C ASN A 369 28.61 10.80 6.47
N GLY A 370 28.77 11.95 5.79
CA GLY A 370 29.84 12.23 4.81
C GLY A 370 31.31 12.29 5.27
N GLU A 371 31.67 12.04 6.54
CA GLU A 371 33.07 12.06 6.97
C GLU A 371 33.87 10.84 6.51
N ASP A 372 33.29 9.63 6.59
CA ASP A 372 33.95 8.39 6.15
C ASP A 372 34.04 8.28 4.62
N LEU A 373 33.14 8.99 3.94
CA LEU A 373 33.03 9.08 2.50
C LEU A 373 34.21 9.80 1.87
N ARG A 374 34.62 10.95 2.43
CA ARG A 374 35.72 11.74 1.84
C ARG A 374 37.01 10.93 1.77
N ARG A 375 37.35 10.20 2.84
CA ARG A 375 38.54 9.34 2.89
C ARG A 375 38.47 8.20 1.88
N ARG A 376 37.36 7.46 1.81
CA ARG A 376 37.21 6.33 0.88
C ARG A 376 37.20 6.76 -0.59
N VAL A 377 36.65 7.93 -0.88
CA VAL A 377 36.65 8.52 -2.23
C VAL A 377 38.05 9.00 -2.61
N GLU A 378 38.77 9.64 -1.68
CA GLU A 378 40.16 10.10 -1.90
C GLU A 378 41.18 8.95 -2.00
N GLU A 379 40.96 7.83 -1.32
CA GLU A 379 41.86 6.65 -1.35
C GLU A 379 41.63 5.72 -2.56
N GLY A 380 40.44 5.75 -3.17
CA GLY A 380 40.03 4.78 -4.19
C GLY A 380 40.00 5.27 -5.64
N LEU A 381 39.95 6.59 -5.87
CA LEU A 381 39.71 7.17 -7.20
C LEU A 381 40.93 7.92 -7.75
N ASP A 382 41.16 7.79 -9.06
CA ASP A 382 42.29 8.45 -9.72
C ASP A 382 41.99 9.94 -9.89
N ALA A 383 42.95 10.80 -9.56
CA ALA A 383 42.81 12.25 -9.73
C ALA A 383 42.56 12.60 -11.21
N GLY A 384 41.59 13.48 -11.47
CA GLY A 384 41.28 14.00 -12.81
C GLY A 384 40.24 13.21 -13.62
N ARG A 385 39.68 12.11 -13.08
CA ARG A 385 38.57 11.38 -13.73
C ARG A 385 37.21 11.90 -13.26
N GLN A 386 36.20 11.75 -14.12
CA GLN A 386 34.81 12.05 -13.78
C GLN A 386 34.29 11.03 -12.78
N VAL A 387 33.55 11.49 -11.78
CA VAL A 387 33.00 10.65 -10.71
C VAL A 387 31.50 10.86 -10.62
N TYR A 388 30.74 9.78 -10.78
CA TYR A 388 29.31 9.77 -10.53
C TYR A 388 29.03 9.42 -9.06
N VAL A 389 28.22 10.22 -8.39
CA VAL A 389 27.85 10.02 -6.99
C VAL A 389 26.37 9.68 -6.89
N ALA A 390 26.11 8.46 -6.41
CA ALA A 390 24.80 7.87 -6.20
C ALA A 390 24.46 7.78 -4.71
N GLY A 391 23.16 7.74 -4.39
CA GLY A 391 22.63 7.46 -3.05
C GLY A 391 21.74 8.56 -2.46
N GLU A 392 21.02 8.22 -1.40
CA GLU A 392 20.20 9.18 -0.64
C GLU A 392 21.10 10.06 0.24
N GLY A 393 20.88 11.38 0.21
CA GLY A 393 21.61 12.31 1.08
C GLY A 393 22.90 12.88 0.51
N VAL A 394 23.09 12.81 -0.82
CA VAL A 394 24.03 13.67 -1.55
C VAL A 394 23.61 15.12 -1.31
N ASN A 395 24.21 15.76 -0.30
CA ASN A 395 23.98 17.16 -0.03
C ASN A 395 25.00 18.02 -0.78
N SER A 396 24.63 19.27 -1.05
CA SER A 396 25.49 20.21 -1.75
C SER A 396 26.85 20.37 -1.08
N ALA A 397 26.92 20.36 0.26
CA ALA A 397 28.18 20.51 1.00
C ALA A 397 29.18 19.39 0.71
N LEU A 398 28.72 18.14 0.62
CA LEU A 398 29.54 16.99 0.31
C LEU A 398 30.00 17.00 -1.16
N VAL A 399 29.09 17.33 -2.08
CA VAL A 399 29.42 17.44 -3.50
C VAL A 399 30.47 18.52 -3.73
N GLU A 400 30.31 19.70 -3.12
CA GLU A 400 31.28 20.80 -3.22
C GLU A 400 32.65 20.43 -2.64
N ALA A 401 32.70 19.66 -1.54
CA ALA A 401 33.97 19.17 -0.98
C ALA A 401 34.72 18.22 -1.95
N LEU A 402 33.98 17.39 -2.69
CA LEU A 402 34.56 16.46 -3.67
C LEU A 402 34.98 17.17 -4.97
N LYS A 403 34.23 18.21 -5.39
CA LYS A 403 34.54 19.03 -6.57
C LYS A 403 35.89 19.74 -6.51
N ALA A 404 36.46 19.92 -5.32
CA ALA A 404 37.79 20.53 -5.15
C ALA A 404 38.93 19.74 -5.82
N LYS A 405 38.75 18.43 -6.07
CA LYS A 405 39.78 17.55 -6.66
C LYS A 405 39.28 16.69 -7.83
N LEU A 406 37.96 16.54 -7.97
CA LEU A 406 37.32 15.62 -8.90
C LEU A 406 36.26 16.36 -9.72
N THR A 407 36.01 15.90 -10.94
CA THR A 407 34.82 16.33 -11.69
C THR A 407 33.65 15.46 -11.24
N VAL A 408 32.81 16.01 -10.36
CA VAL A 408 31.73 15.25 -9.70
C VAL A 408 30.41 15.53 -10.38
N HIS A 409 29.67 14.46 -10.65
CA HIS A 409 28.32 14.49 -11.18
C HIS A 409 27.38 13.72 -10.26
N HIS A 410 26.12 14.15 -10.22
CA HIS A 410 25.04 13.50 -9.47
C HIS A 410 23.76 13.55 -10.30
N LEU A 411 22.76 12.74 -9.93
CA LEU A 411 21.55 12.57 -10.73
C LEU A 411 20.91 13.91 -11.11
N ASP A 412 20.71 14.83 -10.16
CA ASP A 412 19.97 16.08 -10.39
C ASP A 412 20.58 16.99 -11.48
N GLU A 413 21.88 16.86 -11.80
CA GLU A 413 22.51 17.61 -12.90
C GLU A 413 21.98 17.21 -14.30
N PHE A 414 21.33 16.05 -14.40
CA PHE A 414 20.75 15.52 -15.64
C PHE A 414 19.23 15.68 -15.69
N GLU A 415 18.65 16.59 -14.90
CA GLU A 415 17.21 16.83 -14.85
C GLU A 415 16.59 17.10 -16.24
N ASP A 416 17.35 17.65 -17.18
CA ASP A 416 16.91 17.87 -18.55
C ASP A 416 16.47 16.57 -19.28
N LEU A 417 16.87 15.39 -18.78
CA LEU A 417 16.47 14.09 -19.32
C LEU A 417 15.04 13.67 -18.90
N TRP A 418 14.50 14.15 -17.77
CA TRP A 418 13.15 13.80 -17.28
C TRP A 418 12.27 14.99 -16.90
N GLY A 419 12.81 16.21 -16.96
CA GLY A 419 12.10 17.46 -16.66
C GLY A 419 10.90 17.71 -17.57
N THR A 420 10.12 18.75 -17.29
CA THR A 420 8.80 19.01 -17.90
C THR A 420 8.77 19.17 -19.42
N ASP A 421 9.92 19.35 -20.06
CA ASP A 421 10.05 19.50 -21.51
C ASP A 421 10.94 18.42 -22.13
N SER A 422 11.34 17.41 -21.34
CA SER A 422 12.21 16.35 -21.82
C SER A 422 11.49 15.40 -22.76
N LYS A 423 12.26 14.72 -23.62
CA LYS A 423 11.74 13.66 -24.49
C LYS A 423 11.03 12.58 -23.67
N TRP A 424 11.63 12.15 -22.57
CA TRP A 424 11.04 11.16 -21.67
C TRP A 424 9.69 11.64 -21.14
N PHE A 425 9.60 12.86 -20.62
CA PHE A 425 8.38 13.37 -20.02
C PHE A 425 7.24 13.47 -21.03
N LEU A 426 7.53 13.99 -22.23
CA LEU A 426 6.54 14.10 -23.31
C LEU A 426 6.07 12.72 -23.78
N GLU A 427 6.97 11.76 -23.90
CA GLU A 427 6.64 10.39 -24.30
C GLU A 427 5.82 9.67 -23.23
N MET A 428 6.23 9.73 -21.96
CA MET A 428 5.51 9.11 -20.85
C MET A 428 4.12 9.73 -20.67
N ARG A 429 3.99 11.05 -20.81
CA ARG A 429 2.69 11.73 -20.82
C ARG A 429 1.81 11.21 -21.95
N ARG A 430 2.34 11.04 -23.16
CA ARG A 430 1.60 10.51 -24.32
C ARG A 430 1.16 9.07 -24.09
N LEU A 431 2.05 8.20 -23.62
CA LEU A 431 1.75 6.80 -23.30
C LEU A 431 0.75 6.67 -22.15
N ASN A 432 0.69 7.68 -21.30
CA ASN A 432 -0.25 7.80 -20.20
C ASN A 432 -1.53 8.60 -20.54
N GLY A 433 -1.96 8.55 -21.81
CA GLY A 433 -3.17 9.23 -22.29
C GLY A 433 -3.26 10.72 -21.99
N GLY A 434 -2.12 11.41 -22.01
CA GLY A 434 -2.02 12.85 -21.77
C GLY A 434 -1.76 13.24 -20.31
N VAL A 435 -1.79 12.29 -19.38
CA VAL A 435 -1.54 12.55 -17.95
C VAL A 435 -0.03 12.60 -17.68
N PRO A 436 0.50 13.70 -17.11
CA PRO A 436 1.92 13.78 -16.77
C PRO A 436 2.38 12.66 -15.83
N VAL A 437 3.56 12.10 -16.10
CA VAL A 437 4.21 11.13 -15.22
C VAL A 437 5.36 11.84 -14.52
N GLU A 438 5.30 11.93 -13.18
CA GLU A 438 6.40 12.45 -12.38
C GLU A 438 7.55 11.43 -12.33
N PHE A 439 8.79 11.91 -12.45
CA PHE A 439 10.01 11.11 -12.24
C PHE A 439 10.24 10.92 -10.73
N ASP A 440 9.51 9.96 -10.17
CA ASP A 440 9.39 9.74 -8.73
C ASP A 440 10.65 9.14 -8.07
N GLY A 441 10.66 9.09 -6.73
CA GLY A 441 11.83 8.66 -5.97
C GLY A 441 12.32 7.27 -6.32
N TYR A 442 11.43 6.34 -6.71
CA TYR A 442 11.87 5.01 -7.09
C TYR A 442 12.49 4.99 -8.50
N MET A 443 11.97 5.77 -9.45
CA MET A 443 12.64 5.94 -10.74
C MET A 443 14.04 6.55 -10.57
N ARG A 444 14.18 7.51 -9.65
CA ARG A 444 15.49 8.08 -9.28
C ARG A 444 16.42 7.00 -8.75
N GLU A 445 15.99 6.22 -7.76
CA GLU A 445 16.80 5.12 -7.22
C GLU A 445 17.25 4.12 -8.29
N VAL A 446 16.35 3.74 -9.21
CA VAL A 446 16.66 2.82 -10.30
C VAL A 446 17.72 3.42 -11.22
N VAL A 447 17.49 4.63 -11.75
CA VAL A 447 18.44 5.28 -12.67
C VAL A 447 19.78 5.50 -11.98
N ASP A 448 19.77 6.01 -10.75
CA ASP A 448 20.96 6.31 -9.97
C ASP A 448 21.81 5.06 -9.72
N ARG A 449 21.15 3.95 -9.33
CA ARG A 449 21.82 2.65 -9.15
C ARG A 449 22.38 2.12 -10.46
N GLU A 450 21.65 2.23 -11.55
CA GLU A 450 22.06 1.72 -12.87
C GLU A 450 23.21 2.52 -13.49
N VAL A 451 23.29 3.83 -13.24
CA VAL A 451 24.45 4.66 -13.61
C VAL A 451 25.66 4.26 -12.77
N PHE A 452 25.49 4.12 -11.45
CA PHE A 452 26.55 3.64 -10.55
C PHE A 452 27.15 2.30 -11.02
N LEU A 453 26.30 1.34 -11.40
CA LEU A 453 26.77 0.01 -11.82
C LEU A 453 27.65 0.04 -13.09
N ARG A 454 27.52 1.08 -13.93
CA ARG A 454 28.29 1.29 -15.17
C ARG A 454 29.63 1.97 -14.96
N GLY A 455 29.90 2.53 -13.77
CA GLY A 455 31.21 3.09 -13.46
C GLY A 455 32.32 2.03 -13.48
N LYS A 456 33.50 2.44 -13.95
CA LYS A 456 34.67 1.55 -14.11
C LYS A 456 35.21 1.08 -12.77
N LYS A 457 35.51 2.03 -11.88
CA LYS A 457 35.71 1.77 -10.45
C LYS A 457 34.42 2.08 -9.70
N LYS A 458 34.09 1.23 -8.74
CA LYS A 458 32.90 1.31 -7.89
C LYS A 458 33.32 1.28 -6.44
N ALA A 459 32.89 2.28 -5.67
CA ALA A 459 33.07 2.31 -4.23
C ALA A 459 31.71 2.39 -3.55
N GLU A 460 31.44 1.47 -2.62
CA GLU A 460 30.27 1.55 -1.74
C GLU A 460 30.73 2.06 -0.37
N VAL A 461 30.05 3.10 0.11
CA VAL A 461 30.22 3.62 1.47
C VAL A 461 28.96 3.28 2.24
N LEU A 462 28.99 2.07 2.80
CA LEU A 462 27.95 1.51 3.66
C LEU A 462 28.16 1.99 5.11
N ARG A 463 27.06 2.08 5.88
CA ARG A 463 27.08 2.39 7.32
C ARG A 463 27.84 1.37 8.16
#